data_AF-A0A2K5CU20-F1
#
_entry.id   AF-A0A2K5CU20-F1
#
_cell.length_a   1.000
_cell.length_b   1.000
_cell.length_c   1.000
_cell.angle_alpha   90.00
_cell.angle_beta   90.00
_cell.angle_gamma   90.00
#
_symmetry.space_group_name_H-M   'P 1'
#
loop_
_entity.id
_entity.type
_entity.pdbx_description
1 polymer ?
#
loop_
_entity_poly.entity_id
_entity_poly.type
_entity_poly.pdbx_seq_one_letter_code
_entity_poly.pdbx_strand_id
1 'polypeptide(L)'
;MSKEKGLRAEENRTLMMEIFFETKDVFQLKDLEKIAPKEKGITSLSVEEVLQSLVDDGMVDCERIRTSNYYWDFPSKALHARKLKLESLESQLSEGSQKYASLQKSIEKAKIDQREQLKAEVEKYKNCDPQVMKEICQANKVVKEADNRWTDNIFAIKSWAKRKFGLEENKINKTFGIPEDFDYID
;
A
#
# COMPACT_ATOMS: atom_id res chain seq x y z
N MET A 1 -51.62 12.96 22.72
CA MET A 1 -51.50 14.44 22.80
C MET A 1 -50.24 14.98 22.09
N SER A 2 -49.10 14.30 22.11
CA SER A 2 -47.84 14.81 21.52
C SER A 2 -47.62 14.49 20.04
N LYS A 3 -48.18 13.38 19.51
CA LYS A 3 -48.04 13.03 18.08
C LYS A 3 -48.76 13.99 17.13
N GLU A 4 -49.98 14.42 17.44
CA GLU A 4 -50.75 15.35 16.59
C GLU A 4 -50.12 16.74 16.49
N LYS A 5 -49.52 17.25 17.59
CA LYS A 5 -48.80 18.52 17.55
C LYS A 5 -47.55 18.45 16.66
N GLY A 6 -46.82 17.33 16.69
CA GLY A 6 -45.65 17.11 15.84
C GLY A 6 -46.01 16.95 14.34
N LEU A 7 -47.08 16.21 14.02
CA LEU A 7 -47.57 16.10 12.65
C LEU A 7 -47.97 17.46 12.07
N ARG A 8 -48.69 18.27 12.85
CA ARG A 8 -49.15 19.59 12.41
C ARG A 8 -47.98 20.58 12.19
N ALA A 9 -46.89 20.43 12.94
CA ALA A 9 -45.68 21.23 12.74
C ALA A 9 -44.98 20.88 11.41
N GLU A 10 -44.82 19.59 11.11
CA GLU A 10 -44.24 19.13 9.83
C GLU A 10 -45.13 19.47 8.62
N GLU A 11 -46.46 19.40 8.77
CA GLU A 11 -47.41 19.88 7.75
C GLU A 11 -47.20 21.39 7.48
N ASN A 12 -47.10 22.21 8.53
CA ASN A 12 -46.85 23.64 8.38
C ASN A 12 -45.49 23.94 7.72
N ARG A 13 -44.45 23.15 8.01
CA ARG A 13 -43.14 23.25 7.36
C ARG A 13 -43.25 22.98 5.86
N THR A 14 -43.97 21.92 5.49
CA THR A 14 -44.20 21.56 4.08
C THR A 14 -44.95 22.67 3.35
N LEU A 15 -46.03 23.18 3.94
CA LEU A 15 -46.82 24.28 3.40
C LEU A 15 -46.02 25.58 3.26
N MET A 16 -45.12 25.87 4.20
CA MET A 16 -44.23 27.03 4.13
C MET A 16 -43.23 26.90 2.97
N MET A 17 -42.66 25.71 2.76
CA MET A 17 -41.77 25.42 1.63
C MET A 17 -42.49 25.56 0.28
N GLU A 18 -43.76 25.16 0.19
CA GLU A 18 -44.57 25.36 -1.02
C GLU A 18 -44.65 26.83 -1.42
N ILE A 19 -44.77 27.76 -0.45
CA ILE A 19 -44.79 29.20 -0.75
C ILE A 19 -43.49 29.61 -1.47
N PHE A 20 -42.32 29.22 -0.93
CA PHE A 20 -41.03 29.54 -1.56
C PHE A 20 -40.90 28.91 -2.96
N PHE A 21 -41.38 27.69 -3.16
CA PHE A 21 -41.27 26.98 -4.44
C PHE A 21 -42.25 27.45 -5.51
N GLU A 22 -43.46 27.87 -5.13
CA GLU A 22 -44.47 28.41 -6.03
C GLU A 22 -44.11 29.84 -6.46
N THR A 23 -43.76 30.69 -5.49
CA THR A 23 -43.48 32.11 -5.73
C THR A 23 -42.10 32.34 -6.32
N LYS A 24 -41.09 31.54 -5.91
CA LYS A 24 -39.68 31.67 -6.32
C LYS A 24 -39.15 33.09 -6.05
N ASP A 25 -39.55 33.65 -4.92
CA ASP A 25 -39.23 35.03 -4.53
C ASP A 25 -38.55 35.08 -3.16
N VAL A 26 -38.07 36.26 -2.79
CA VAL A 26 -37.42 36.58 -1.53
C VAL A 26 -38.38 37.35 -0.64
N PHE A 27 -38.52 36.91 0.61
CA PHE A 27 -39.49 37.48 1.54
C PHE A 27 -38.83 38.07 2.79
N GLN A 28 -39.45 39.10 3.35
CA GLN A 28 -39.22 39.46 4.75
C GLN A 28 -40.20 38.71 5.66
N LEU A 29 -39.88 38.59 6.94
CA LEU A 29 -40.76 37.97 7.92
C LEU A 29 -42.19 38.56 7.90
N LYS A 30 -42.29 39.89 7.78
CA LYS A 30 -43.59 40.60 7.72
C LYS A 30 -44.44 40.24 6.51
N ASP A 31 -43.82 39.80 5.41
CA ASP A 31 -44.52 39.39 4.20
C ASP A 31 -45.03 37.96 4.37
N LEU A 32 -44.19 37.06 4.92
CA LEU A 32 -44.56 35.69 5.24
C LEU A 32 -45.66 35.61 6.30
N GLU A 33 -45.66 36.49 7.30
CA GLU A 33 -46.73 36.60 8.30
C GLU A 33 -48.10 36.93 7.70
N LYS A 34 -48.15 37.48 6.47
CA LYS A 34 -49.40 37.76 5.75
C LYS A 34 -49.73 36.67 4.75
N ILE A 35 -48.75 36.20 3.99
CA ILE A 35 -48.96 35.24 2.89
C ILE A 35 -49.23 33.84 3.45
N ALA A 36 -48.48 33.39 4.45
CA ALA A 36 -48.58 32.03 4.98
C ALA A 36 -49.96 31.71 5.61
N PRO A 37 -50.58 32.60 6.41
CA PRO A 37 -51.94 32.37 6.89
C PRO A 37 -53.01 32.50 5.80
N LYS A 38 -52.81 33.42 4.84
CA LYS A 38 -53.80 33.72 3.80
C LYS A 38 -53.87 32.64 2.73
N GLU A 39 -52.74 32.14 2.26
CA GLU A 39 -52.67 31.23 1.12
C GLU A 39 -52.62 29.76 1.55
N LYS A 40 -51.91 29.46 2.63
CA LYS A 40 -51.67 28.08 3.08
C LYS A 40 -52.32 27.75 4.42
N GLY A 41 -53.01 28.70 5.05
CA GLY A 41 -53.75 28.45 6.30
C GLY A 41 -52.87 28.21 7.54
N ILE A 42 -51.58 28.58 7.47
CA ILE A 42 -50.66 28.46 8.61
C ILE A 42 -51.13 29.42 9.70
N THR A 43 -51.12 28.98 10.97
CA THR A 43 -51.54 29.84 12.07
C THR A 43 -50.57 31.02 12.19
N SER A 44 -51.07 32.26 12.21
CA SER A 44 -50.22 33.46 12.22
C SER A 44 -49.19 33.47 13.36
N LEU A 45 -49.57 32.98 14.55
CA LEU A 45 -48.67 32.86 15.71
C LEU A 45 -47.54 31.83 15.54
N SER A 46 -47.63 30.93 14.56
CA SER A 46 -46.62 29.88 14.33
C SER A 46 -45.72 30.16 13.12
N VAL A 47 -45.93 31.25 12.37
CA VAL A 47 -45.18 31.53 11.15
C VAL A 47 -43.68 31.70 11.44
N GLU A 48 -43.35 32.48 12.47
CA GLU A 48 -41.95 32.72 12.88
C GLU A 48 -41.26 31.44 13.34
N GLU A 49 -41.91 30.64 14.18
CA GLU A 49 -41.36 29.36 14.68
C GLU A 49 -41.12 28.36 13.53
N VAL A 50 -42.08 28.23 12.61
CA VAL A 50 -41.97 27.34 11.45
C VAL A 50 -40.85 27.81 10.53
N LEU A 51 -40.76 29.12 10.24
CA LEU A 51 -39.68 29.67 9.43
C LEU A 51 -38.31 29.43 10.06
N GLN A 52 -38.17 29.69 11.36
CA GLN A 52 -36.92 29.47 12.08
C GLN A 52 -36.50 28.00 12.04
N SER A 53 -37.45 27.06 12.25
CA SER A 53 -37.15 25.62 12.15
C SER A 53 -36.65 25.20 10.76
N LEU A 54 -37.13 25.84 9.69
CA LEU A 54 -36.67 25.57 8.33
C LEU A 54 -35.28 26.17 8.05
N VAL A 55 -34.99 27.33 8.63
CA VAL A 55 -33.66 27.95 8.54
C VAL A 55 -32.62 27.14 9.33
N ASP A 56 -32.97 26.68 10.53
CA ASP A 56 -32.09 25.87 11.38
C ASP A 56 -31.72 24.53 10.72
N ASP A 57 -32.67 23.92 10.00
CA ASP A 57 -32.44 22.70 9.21
C ASP A 57 -31.80 22.96 7.83
N GLY A 58 -31.48 24.22 7.50
CA GLY A 58 -30.84 24.62 6.25
C GLY A 58 -31.73 24.50 5.01
N MET A 59 -33.04 24.31 5.18
CA MET A 59 -34.02 24.22 4.10
C MET A 59 -34.31 25.59 3.50
N VAL A 60 -34.38 26.64 4.34
CA VAL A 60 -34.57 28.03 3.91
C VAL A 60 -33.29 28.82 4.19
N ASP A 61 -32.82 29.60 3.22
CA ASP A 61 -31.72 30.53 3.44
C ASP A 61 -32.23 31.79 4.13
N CYS A 62 -31.41 32.34 5.01
CA CYS A 62 -31.65 33.62 5.67
C CYS A 62 -30.38 34.47 5.59
N GLU A 63 -30.51 35.70 5.11
CA GLU A 63 -29.42 36.67 5.08
C GLU A 63 -29.88 38.01 5.64
N ARG A 64 -29.02 38.62 6.48
CA ARG A 64 -29.32 39.92 7.07
C ARG A 64 -28.69 41.03 6.25
N ILE A 65 -29.53 41.80 5.58
CA ILE A 65 -29.11 42.98 4.82
C ILE A 65 -29.51 44.24 5.59
N ARG A 66 -28.50 44.94 6.14
CA ARG A 66 -28.67 46.09 7.05
C ARG A 66 -29.43 45.70 8.32
N THR A 67 -30.68 46.14 8.42
CA THR A 67 -31.56 45.98 9.60
C THR A 67 -32.63 44.93 9.37
N SER A 68 -32.69 44.30 8.19
CA SER A 68 -33.76 43.37 7.81
C SER A 68 -33.19 42.01 7.41
N ASN A 69 -33.88 40.95 7.83
CA ASN A 69 -33.63 39.58 7.37
C ASN A 69 -34.45 39.30 6.12
N TYR A 70 -33.84 38.60 5.17
CA TYR A 70 -34.43 38.16 3.92
C TYR A 70 -34.35 36.64 3.86
N TYR A 71 -35.46 36.01 3.47
CA TYR A 71 -35.63 34.56 3.44
C TYR A 71 -35.97 34.09 2.04
N TRP A 72 -35.35 33.00 1.59
CA TRP A 72 -35.65 32.38 0.30
C TRP A 72 -35.29 30.90 0.28
N ASP A 73 -35.93 30.15 -0.60
CA ASP A 73 -35.44 28.84 -1.04
C ASP A 73 -35.85 28.61 -2.51
N PHE A 74 -34.97 27.94 -3.26
CA PHE A 74 -35.20 27.67 -4.68
C PHE A 74 -35.20 26.16 -4.93
N PRO A 75 -36.13 25.62 -5.74
CA PRO A 75 -36.21 24.18 -6.04
C PRO A 75 -34.89 23.58 -6.56
N SER A 76 -34.05 24.39 -7.21
CA SER A 76 -32.76 23.96 -7.77
C SER A 76 -31.64 23.83 -6.72
N LYS A 77 -31.79 24.37 -5.51
CA LYS A 77 -30.74 24.41 -4.48
C LYS A 77 -30.30 23.01 -4.07
N ALA A 78 -31.26 22.16 -3.68
CA ALA A 78 -31.00 20.78 -3.28
C ALA A 78 -30.36 19.96 -4.41
N LEU A 79 -30.81 20.18 -5.66
CA LEU A 79 -30.27 19.52 -6.84
C LEU A 79 -28.83 19.97 -7.10
N HIS A 80 -28.54 21.26 -7.01
CA HIS A 80 -27.20 21.80 -7.27
C HIS A 80 -26.21 21.36 -6.19
N ALA A 81 -26.60 21.39 -4.91
CA ALA A 81 -25.78 20.90 -3.81
C ALA A 81 -25.42 19.41 -3.99
N ARG A 82 -26.39 18.58 -4.43
CA ARG A 82 -26.14 17.16 -4.73
C ARG A 82 -25.20 16.98 -5.92
N LYS A 83 -25.34 17.77 -6.99
CA LYS A 83 -24.44 17.73 -8.15
C LYS A 83 -22.99 18.07 -7.76
N LEU A 84 -22.78 19.17 -7.05
CA LEU A 84 -21.45 19.55 -6.56
C LEU A 84 -20.84 18.47 -5.67
N LYS A 85 -21.65 17.86 -4.79
CA LYS A 85 -21.18 16.77 -3.94
C LYS A 85 -20.80 15.53 -4.75
N LEU A 86 -21.56 15.21 -5.79
CA LEU A 86 -21.30 14.10 -6.70
C LEU A 86 -19.99 14.33 -7.46
N GLU A 87 -19.80 15.51 -8.07
CA GLU A 87 -18.56 15.88 -8.78
C GLU A 87 -17.34 15.80 -7.85
N SER A 88 -17.46 16.27 -6.61
CA SER A 88 -16.39 16.17 -5.60
C SER A 88 -16.06 14.72 -5.25
N LEU A 89 -17.07 13.86 -5.09
CA LEU A 89 -16.87 12.44 -4.79
C LEU A 89 -16.27 11.68 -5.97
N GLU A 90 -16.69 11.99 -7.21
CA GLU A 90 -16.12 11.40 -8.42
C GLU A 90 -14.64 11.77 -8.59
N SER A 91 -14.28 13.04 -8.32
CA SER A 91 -12.88 13.49 -8.31
C SER A 91 -12.05 12.73 -7.28
N GLN A 92 -12.55 12.58 -6.04
CA GLN A 92 -11.86 11.82 -5.00
C GLN A 92 -11.71 10.33 -5.35
N LEU A 93 -12.73 9.73 -5.96
CA LEU A 93 -12.69 8.35 -6.40
C LEU A 93 -11.63 8.15 -7.50
N SER A 94 -11.56 9.07 -8.46
CA SER A 94 -10.58 9.05 -9.54
C SER A 94 -9.15 9.15 -9.00
N GLU A 95 -8.89 10.11 -8.10
CA GLU A 95 -7.58 10.26 -7.45
C GLU A 95 -7.21 9.03 -6.62
N GLY A 96 -8.16 8.48 -5.86
CA GLY A 96 -7.97 7.27 -5.06
C GLY A 96 -7.61 6.06 -5.92
N SER A 97 -8.32 5.88 -7.03
CA SER A 97 -8.04 4.82 -8.01
C SER A 97 -6.65 4.95 -8.63
N GLN A 98 -6.26 6.17 -9.03
CA GLN A 98 -4.93 6.42 -9.58
C GLN A 98 -3.81 6.13 -8.56
N LYS A 99 -3.99 6.58 -7.31
CA LYS A 99 -3.06 6.28 -6.21
C LYS A 99 -2.95 4.78 -5.97
N TYR A 100 -4.08 4.08 -5.90
CA TYR A 100 -4.11 2.63 -5.74
C TYR A 100 -3.33 1.90 -6.84
N ALA A 101 -3.58 2.24 -8.11
CA ALA A 101 -2.88 1.64 -9.25
C ALA A 101 -1.36 1.91 -9.20
N SER A 102 -0.94 3.11 -8.78
CA SER A 102 0.48 3.47 -8.67
C SER A 102 1.18 2.72 -7.53
N LEU A 103 0.51 2.54 -6.38
CA LEU A 103 1.01 1.79 -5.24
C LEU A 103 1.13 0.30 -5.58
N GLN A 104 0.13 -0.26 -6.26
CA GLN A 104 0.16 -1.66 -6.67
C GLN A 104 1.33 -1.96 -7.62
N LYS A 105 1.61 -1.07 -8.58
CA LYS A 105 2.80 -1.17 -9.45
C LYS A 105 4.10 -1.10 -8.66
N SER A 106 4.17 -0.20 -7.66
CA SER A 106 5.36 -0.03 -6.83
C SER A 106 5.63 -1.26 -5.94
N ILE A 107 4.58 -1.86 -5.38
CA ILE A 107 4.65 -3.11 -4.61
C ILE A 107 5.14 -4.26 -5.48
N GLU A 108 4.58 -4.40 -6.70
CA GLU A 108 4.98 -5.46 -7.61
C GLU A 108 6.46 -5.35 -7.99
N LYS A 109 6.91 -4.12 -8.32
CA LYS A 109 8.31 -3.85 -8.60
C LYS A 109 9.21 -4.19 -7.41
N ALA A 110 8.87 -3.73 -6.20
CA ALA A 110 9.66 -4.01 -5.01
C ALA A 110 9.78 -5.52 -4.72
N LYS A 111 8.72 -6.29 -4.95
CA LYS A 111 8.73 -7.75 -4.81
C LYS A 111 9.65 -8.42 -5.83
N ILE A 112 9.62 -7.97 -7.09
CA ILE A 112 10.51 -8.47 -8.14
C ILE A 112 11.96 -8.18 -7.77
N ASP A 113 12.28 -6.94 -7.43
CA ASP A 113 13.63 -6.51 -7.07
C ASP A 113 14.15 -7.32 -5.86
N GLN A 114 13.32 -7.51 -4.83
CA GLN A 114 13.67 -8.34 -3.66
C GLN A 114 13.91 -9.80 -4.04
N ARG A 115 13.07 -10.37 -4.91
CA ARG A 115 13.21 -11.76 -5.36
C ARG A 115 14.49 -11.96 -6.17
N GLU A 116 14.86 -11.00 -7.01
CA GLU A 116 16.11 -11.05 -7.78
C GLU A 116 17.34 -10.95 -6.86
N GLN A 117 17.32 -10.06 -5.87
CA GLN A 117 18.39 -9.95 -4.87
C GLN A 117 18.58 -11.26 -4.08
N LEU A 118 17.50 -11.83 -3.55
CA LEU A 118 17.54 -13.10 -2.82
C LEU A 118 18.03 -14.25 -3.71
N LYS A 119 17.62 -14.28 -4.98
CA LYS A 119 18.08 -15.30 -5.93
C LYS A 119 19.59 -15.17 -6.20
N ALA A 120 20.10 -13.95 -6.36
CA ALA A 120 21.52 -13.70 -6.53
C ALA A 120 22.32 -14.10 -5.27
N GLU A 121 21.78 -13.82 -4.09
CA GLU A 121 22.41 -14.20 -2.82
C GLU A 121 22.45 -15.72 -2.64
N VAL A 122 21.36 -16.43 -2.94
CA VAL A 122 21.33 -17.90 -2.90
C VAL A 122 22.35 -18.52 -3.87
N GLU A 123 22.46 -18.00 -5.10
CA GLU A 123 23.41 -18.53 -6.08
C GLU A 123 24.86 -18.36 -5.62
N LYS A 124 25.18 -17.26 -4.91
CA LYS A 124 26.52 -17.03 -4.33
C LYS A 124 26.92 -18.15 -3.36
N TYR A 125 25.98 -18.69 -2.58
CA TYR A 125 26.25 -19.69 -1.55
C TYR A 125 25.99 -21.13 -2.00
N LYS A 126 25.62 -21.36 -3.27
CA LYS A 126 25.36 -22.69 -3.82
C LYS A 126 26.53 -23.65 -3.69
N ASN A 127 27.75 -23.15 -3.83
CA ASN A 127 28.98 -23.94 -3.69
C ASN A 127 29.45 -24.10 -2.23
N CYS A 128 28.74 -23.48 -1.29
CA CYS A 128 29.01 -23.59 0.15
C CYS A 128 28.07 -24.60 0.82
N ASP A 129 27.39 -25.46 0.06
CA ASP A 129 26.58 -26.54 0.61
C ASP A 129 27.47 -27.46 1.46
N PRO A 130 27.17 -27.64 2.76
CA PRO A 130 27.93 -28.52 3.65
C PRO A 130 28.09 -29.95 3.11
N GLN A 131 27.11 -30.45 2.35
CA GLN A 131 27.17 -31.78 1.77
C GLN A 131 28.18 -31.84 0.63
N VAL A 132 28.14 -30.88 -0.30
CA VAL A 132 29.11 -30.76 -1.40
C VAL A 132 30.52 -30.55 -0.85
N MET A 133 30.67 -29.69 0.17
CA MET A 133 31.97 -29.46 0.80
C MET A 133 32.51 -30.74 1.47
N LYS A 134 31.65 -31.51 2.13
CA LYS A 134 32.03 -32.78 2.76
C LYS A 134 32.47 -33.82 1.73
N GLU A 135 31.78 -33.91 0.60
CA GLU A 135 32.14 -34.81 -0.51
C GLU A 135 33.51 -34.44 -1.09
N ILE A 136 33.78 -33.16 -1.34
CA ILE A 136 35.09 -32.68 -1.81
C ILE A 136 36.18 -32.99 -0.78
N CYS A 137 35.94 -32.74 0.51
CA CYS A 137 36.89 -33.09 1.57
C CYS A 137 37.18 -34.60 1.63
N GLN A 138 36.16 -35.45 1.43
CA GLN A 138 36.35 -36.90 1.41
C GLN A 138 37.15 -37.34 0.18
N ALA A 139 36.85 -36.80 -1.01
CA ALA A 139 37.61 -37.08 -2.21
C ALA A 139 39.08 -36.65 -2.07
N ASN A 140 39.34 -35.46 -1.51
CA ASN A 140 40.69 -34.96 -1.27
C ASN A 140 41.48 -35.86 -0.29
N LYS A 141 40.82 -36.42 0.72
CA LYS A 141 41.48 -37.39 1.62
C LYS A 141 41.95 -38.62 0.87
N VAL A 142 41.11 -39.19 0.00
CA VAL A 142 41.46 -40.39 -0.78
C VAL A 142 42.62 -40.11 -1.74
N VAL A 143 42.59 -38.96 -2.43
CA VAL A 143 43.69 -38.55 -3.34
C VAL A 143 44.99 -38.35 -2.55
N LYS A 144 44.92 -37.65 -1.41
CA LYS A 144 46.08 -37.44 -0.54
C LYS A 144 46.68 -38.76 -0.03
N GLU A 145 45.84 -39.70 0.41
CA GLU A 145 46.28 -41.03 0.82
C GLU A 145 46.93 -41.80 -0.33
N ALA A 146 46.38 -41.69 -1.55
CA ALA A 146 46.94 -42.32 -2.74
C ALA A 146 48.30 -41.72 -3.13
N ASP A 147 48.43 -40.39 -3.08
CA ASP A 147 49.68 -39.68 -3.39
C ASP A 147 50.78 -40.02 -2.37
N ASN A 148 50.44 -40.07 -1.08
CA ASN A 148 51.36 -40.48 -0.02
C ASN A 148 51.79 -41.95 -0.17
N ARG A 149 50.90 -42.82 -0.66
CA ARG A 149 51.26 -44.22 -0.97
C ARG A 149 52.20 -44.34 -2.17
N TRP A 150 52.04 -43.50 -3.20
CA TRP A 150 53.01 -43.44 -4.29
C TRP A 150 54.35 -42.87 -3.82
N THR A 151 54.32 -41.91 -2.90
CA THR A 151 55.51 -41.37 -2.22
C THR A 151 56.26 -42.47 -1.47
N ASP A 152 55.56 -43.30 -0.69
CA ASP A 152 56.13 -44.50 -0.04
C ASP A 152 56.82 -45.42 -1.06
N ASN A 153 56.14 -45.72 -2.16
CA ASN A 153 56.67 -46.61 -3.21
C ASN A 153 57.95 -46.03 -3.84
N ILE A 154 57.96 -44.72 -4.12
CA ILE A 154 59.12 -44.04 -4.69
C ILE A 154 60.31 -44.12 -3.70
N PHE A 155 60.10 -43.83 -2.42
CA PHE A 155 61.14 -43.93 -1.40
C PHE A 155 61.64 -45.36 -1.21
N ALA A 156 60.75 -46.35 -1.25
CA ALA A 156 61.11 -47.77 -1.16
C ALA A 156 62.01 -48.20 -2.35
N ILE A 157 61.65 -47.81 -3.57
CA ILE A 157 62.43 -48.12 -4.79
C ILE A 157 63.79 -47.41 -4.74
N LYS A 158 63.84 -46.12 -4.35
CA LYS A 158 65.11 -45.39 -4.16
C LYS A 158 66.03 -46.11 -3.18
N SER A 159 65.51 -46.47 -2.01
CA SER A 159 66.25 -47.19 -0.97
C SER A 159 66.74 -48.56 -1.43
N TRP A 160 65.90 -49.30 -2.18
CA TRP A 160 66.29 -50.57 -2.77
C TRP A 160 67.40 -50.41 -3.83
N ALA A 161 67.26 -49.47 -4.76
CA ALA A 161 68.25 -49.24 -5.82
C ALA A 161 69.62 -48.83 -5.24
N LYS A 162 69.62 -47.96 -4.23
CA LYS A 162 70.82 -47.57 -3.47
C LYS A 162 71.50 -48.78 -2.84
N ARG A 163 70.75 -49.65 -2.15
CA ARG A 163 71.28 -50.86 -1.49
C ARG A 163 71.76 -51.93 -2.46
N LYS A 164 71.03 -52.16 -3.54
CA LYS A 164 71.28 -53.28 -4.48
C LYS A 164 72.39 -52.98 -5.48
N PHE A 165 72.48 -51.73 -5.95
CA PHE A 165 73.40 -51.33 -7.03
C PHE A 165 74.45 -50.28 -6.59
N GLY A 166 74.44 -49.83 -5.34
CA GLY A 166 75.42 -48.85 -4.84
C GLY A 166 75.29 -47.46 -5.48
N LEU A 167 74.11 -47.13 -6.03
CA LEU A 167 73.87 -45.86 -6.71
C LEU A 167 73.76 -44.69 -5.71
N GLU A 168 74.35 -43.56 -6.05
CA GLU A 168 74.19 -42.32 -5.30
C GLU A 168 72.78 -41.74 -5.48
N GLU A 169 72.20 -41.28 -4.36
CA GLU A 169 70.81 -40.81 -4.30
C GLU A 169 70.56 -39.59 -5.18
N ASN A 170 71.51 -38.66 -5.24
CA ASN A 170 71.44 -37.47 -6.10
C ASN A 170 71.39 -37.85 -7.59
N LYS A 171 72.09 -38.93 -7.98
CA LYS A 171 72.08 -39.43 -9.36
C LYS A 171 70.75 -40.08 -9.70
N ILE A 172 70.15 -40.83 -8.77
CA ILE A 172 68.80 -41.40 -8.93
C ILE A 172 67.78 -40.29 -9.08
N ASN A 173 67.76 -39.32 -8.16
CA ASN A 173 66.82 -38.20 -8.19
C ASN A 173 66.92 -37.42 -9.50
N LYS A 174 68.14 -37.05 -9.92
CA LYS A 174 68.37 -36.34 -11.19
C LYS A 174 67.94 -37.13 -12.42
N THR A 175 68.11 -38.46 -12.41
CA THR A 175 67.76 -39.33 -13.55
C THR A 175 66.26 -39.51 -13.69
N PHE A 176 65.54 -39.68 -12.58
CA PHE A 176 64.09 -39.86 -12.56
C PHE A 176 63.31 -38.53 -12.40
N GLY A 177 64.01 -37.39 -12.34
CA GLY A 177 63.40 -36.08 -12.20
C GLY A 177 62.69 -35.86 -10.85
N ILE A 178 63.18 -36.47 -9.78
CA ILE A 178 62.60 -36.35 -8.43
C ILE A 178 63.10 -35.03 -7.82
N PRO A 179 62.20 -34.08 -7.48
CA PRO A 179 62.56 -32.82 -6.83
C PRO A 179 63.26 -33.01 -5.47
N GLU A 180 64.05 -32.02 -5.05
CA GLU A 180 64.74 -32.06 -3.75
C GLU A 180 63.79 -31.85 -2.56
N ASP A 181 62.68 -31.16 -2.80
CA ASP A 181 61.60 -30.90 -1.86
C ASP A 181 60.46 -31.93 -1.95
N PHE A 182 60.69 -33.05 -2.64
CA PHE A 182 59.70 -34.12 -2.76
C PHE A 182 59.50 -34.83 -1.41
N ASP A 183 58.31 -34.62 -0.82
CA ASP A 183 57.90 -35.19 0.46
C ASP A 183 56.40 -35.52 0.46
N TYR A 184 55.88 -36.04 1.57
CA TYR A 184 54.45 -36.29 1.76
C TYR A 184 53.64 -35.00 1.66
N ILE A 185 52.40 -35.15 1.17
CA ILE A 185 51.43 -34.07 1.13
C ILE A 185 50.72 -33.98 2.48
N ASP A 186 50.59 -32.75 3.01
CA ASP A 186 49.91 -32.35 4.25
C ASP A 186 48.40 -32.08 4.10
#